data_AF-A0A965D8L7-F1
#
_entry.id   AF-A0A965D8L7-F1
#
_cell.length_a   1.000
_cell.length_b   1.000
_cell.length_c   1.000
_cell.angle_alpha   90.00
_cell.angle_beta   90.00
_cell.angle_gamma   90.00
#
_symmetry.space_group_name_H-M   'P 1'
#
loop_
_entity.id
_entity.type
_entity.pdbx_description
1 polymer ?
#
loop_
_entity_poly.entity_id
_entity_poly.type
_entity_poly.pdbx_seq_one_letter_code
_entity_poly.pdbx_strand_id
1 'polypeptide(L)'
;ALIANWPEHVQSDTTHMEVHPSSILGLLGNMIPYPNHNQSPRNQLSASQSKQGLSLYATNWMNRFDNTAHVLCYGQAPLSRTLYQDYIGSGKMSYGQNIILAMGMYGGYNQEDGIIMNADALQRGQFRSICYRSYEGYEEDDTIAHADWIARKLAVWRERRPAPFSWSAGAQLMLLGEPLVLAPDPLQTVAVLRGEQLFLPAKAGDPQALARAAIDWLRARANEHFALRVAHFAPCLGVKLPLIRLSNARTRWGTCHPHGRIHLNWRLIHMPPELLDYVVVHELAHLHEPNHSPRFWRHVERILPDHLQRRRRLRTDAYRFLLP
;
A
#
# COMPACT_ATOMS: atom_id res chain seq x y z
N ALA A 1 -28.33 47.43 -33.60
CA ALA A 1 -27.86 48.70 -33.00
C ALA A 1 -26.48 49.00 -33.55
N LEU A 2 -26.20 50.24 -33.95
CA LEU A 2 -24.84 50.71 -34.16
C LEU A 2 -24.31 51.21 -32.81
N ILE A 3 -23.21 50.60 -32.33
CA ILE A 3 -22.67 50.81 -30.98
C ILE A 3 -21.26 51.39 -31.08
N ALA A 4 -21.04 52.55 -30.46
CA ALA A 4 -19.72 53.17 -30.37
C ALA A 4 -18.96 52.70 -29.11
N ASN A 5 -17.66 52.43 -29.23
CA ASN A 5 -16.81 52.02 -28.10
C ASN A 5 -16.41 53.19 -27.19
N TRP A 6 -16.23 54.38 -27.77
CA TRP A 6 -15.79 55.57 -27.06
C TRP A 6 -16.64 56.77 -27.47
N PRO A 7 -16.73 57.82 -26.63
CA PRO A 7 -17.47 59.04 -26.96
C PRO A 7 -17.02 59.69 -28.27
N GLU A 8 -15.74 59.59 -28.61
CA GLU A 8 -15.16 60.16 -29.85
C GLU A 8 -15.58 59.40 -31.11
N HIS A 9 -16.12 58.18 -30.97
CA HIS A 9 -16.59 57.35 -32.08
C HIS A 9 -18.10 57.51 -32.37
N VAL A 10 -18.81 58.35 -31.62
CA VAL A 10 -20.25 58.57 -31.79
C VAL A 10 -20.52 59.36 -33.07
N GLN A 11 -21.32 58.78 -33.96
CA GLN A 11 -21.79 59.39 -35.21
C GLN A 11 -23.31 59.62 -35.17
N SER A 12 -23.86 60.33 -36.16
CA SER A 12 -25.29 60.68 -36.21
C SER A 12 -26.23 59.47 -36.29
N ASP A 13 -25.74 58.33 -36.77
CA ASP A 13 -26.44 57.06 -36.88
C ASP A 13 -26.18 56.11 -35.68
N THR A 14 -25.32 56.51 -34.74
CA THR A 14 -24.99 55.71 -33.56
C THR A 14 -26.20 55.67 -32.62
N THR A 15 -26.64 54.46 -32.30
CA THR A 15 -27.83 54.24 -31.47
C THR A 15 -27.50 54.02 -30.00
N HIS A 16 -26.30 53.52 -29.69
CA HIS A 16 -25.85 53.17 -28.35
C HIS A 16 -24.34 53.41 -28.21
N MET A 17 -23.85 53.46 -26.98
CA MET A 17 -22.43 53.54 -26.68
C MET A 17 -22.09 52.58 -25.54
N GLU A 18 -20.94 51.92 -25.64
CA GLU A 18 -20.40 51.11 -24.55
C GLU A 18 -20.13 51.96 -23.31
N VAL A 19 -20.35 51.40 -22.12
CA VAL A 19 -19.99 52.08 -20.87
C VAL A 19 -18.46 52.19 -20.75
N HIS A 20 -17.76 51.10 -21.07
CA HIS A 20 -16.31 51.06 -21.19
C HIS A 20 -15.87 49.81 -21.99
N PRO A 21 -14.95 49.89 -22.97
CA PRO A 21 -14.60 48.76 -23.84
C PRO A 21 -14.02 47.53 -23.16
N SER A 22 -13.51 47.65 -21.92
CA SER A 22 -13.03 46.50 -21.15
C SER A 22 -14.14 45.54 -20.72
N SER A 23 -15.42 45.92 -20.88
CA SER A 23 -16.58 45.05 -20.67
C SER A 23 -16.57 43.79 -21.55
N ILE A 24 -15.80 43.81 -22.65
CA ILE A 24 -15.62 42.65 -23.53
C ILE A 24 -14.87 41.49 -22.85
N LEU A 25 -14.06 41.77 -21.83
CA LEU A 25 -13.30 40.75 -21.08
C LEU A 25 -14.06 40.31 -19.83
N GLY A 26 -13.93 39.03 -19.48
CA GLY A 26 -14.37 38.52 -18.18
C GLY A 26 -13.50 39.04 -17.03
N LEU A 27 -13.92 38.79 -15.78
CA LEU A 27 -13.22 39.26 -14.57
C LEU A 27 -11.71 38.97 -14.61
N LEU A 28 -11.33 37.74 -14.93
CA LEU A 28 -9.92 37.35 -14.96
C LEU A 28 -9.12 38.03 -16.07
N GLY A 29 -9.72 38.22 -17.25
CA GLY A 29 -9.06 38.95 -18.34
C GLY A 29 -8.85 40.42 -17.98
N ASN A 30 -9.80 41.00 -17.24
CA ASN A 30 -9.73 42.36 -16.73
C ASN A 30 -8.79 42.55 -15.53
N MET A 31 -8.28 41.48 -14.92
CA MET A 31 -7.22 41.57 -13.90
C MET A 31 -5.80 41.62 -14.50
N ILE A 32 -5.64 41.27 -15.79
CA ILE A 32 -4.34 41.28 -16.46
C ILE A 32 -3.92 42.74 -16.70
N PRO A 33 -2.75 43.19 -16.22
CA PRO A 33 -2.24 44.51 -16.56
C PRO A 33 -1.93 44.61 -18.05
N TYR A 34 -2.38 45.68 -18.72
CA TYR A 34 -2.10 45.97 -20.13
C TYR A 34 -2.42 44.81 -21.10
N PRO A 35 -3.63 44.21 -21.07
CA PRO A 35 -3.93 43.02 -21.86
C PRO A 35 -3.88 43.29 -23.37
N ASN A 36 -4.14 44.53 -23.78
CA ASN A 36 -4.06 45.00 -25.17
C ASN A 36 -2.62 45.08 -25.72
N HIS A 37 -1.59 45.00 -24.87
CA HIS A 37 -0.19 44.95 -25.28
C HIS A 37 0.35 43.51 -25.42
N ASN A 38 -0.43 42.52 -25.00
CA ASN A 38 -0.07 41.12 -25.09
C ASN A 38 -0.66 40.49 -26.35
N GLN A 39 0.04 39.47 -26.87
CA GLN A 39 -0.56 38.58 -27.85
C GLN A 39 -1.74 37.82 -27.22
N SER A 40 -2.85 37.68 -27.94
CA SER A 40 -4.09 37.06 -27.42
C SER A 40 -3.89 35.71 -26.67
N PRO A 41 -3.07 34.75 -27.16
CA PRO A 41 -2.82 33.49 -26.45
C PRO A 41 -2.19 33.67 -25.06
N ARG A 42 -1.40 34.75 -24.83
CA ARG A 42 -0.80 35.04 -23.53
C ARG A 42 -1.86 35.50 -22.52
N ASN A 43 -2.84 36.28 -22.97
CA ASN A 43 -3.96 36.67 -22.12
C ASN A 43 -4.83 35.46 -21.75
N GLN A 44 -5.09 34.57 -22.71
CA GLN A 44 -5.82 33.33 -22.45
C GLN A 44 -5.10 32.43 -21.44
N LEU A 45 -3.78 32.27 -21.61
CA LEU A 45 -2.96 31.49 -20.67
C LEU A 45 -2.95 32.10 -19.28
N SER A 46 -2.74 33.43 -19.18
CA SER A 46 -2.75 34.16 -17.92
C SER A 46 -4.07 33.97 -17.19
N ALA A 47 -5.22 34.17 -17.85
CA ALA A 47 -6.53 33.97 -17.23
C ALA A 47 -6.75 32.54 -16.70
N SER A 48 -6.14 31.52 -17.34
CA SER A 48 -6.19 30.13 -16.85
C SER A 48 -5.29 29.92 -15.62
N GLN A 49 -4.02 30.32 -15.71
CA GLN A 49 -3.02 30.17 -14.65
C GLN A 49 -3.35 31.00 -13.41
N SER A 50 -4.00 32.14 -13.60
CA SER A 50 -4.51 33.03 -12.55
C SER A 50 -5.39 32.33 -11.52
N LYS A 51 -6.13 31.27 -11.92
CA LYS A 51 -6.98 30.47 -11.03
C LYS A 51 -6.19 29.43 -10.22
N GLN A 52 -4.98 29.12 -10.66
CA GLN A 52 -4.09 28.14 -10.03
C GLN A 52 -3.06 28.81 -9.10
N GLY A 53 -2.93 30.14 -9.18
CA GLY A 53 -2.05 30.92 -8.32
C GLY A 53 -2.39 30.74 -6.84
N LEU A 54 -1.38 30.47 -6.02
CA LEU A 54 -1.55 30.31 -4.58
C LEU A 54 -1.65 31.68 -3.91
N SER A 55 -2.73 31.89 -3.17
CA SER A 55 -2.89 33.08 -2.34
C SER A 55 -3.85 32.84 -1.18
N LEU A 56 -4.27 33.91 -0.51
CA LEU A 56 -5.35 33.83 0.45
C LEU A 56 -6.68 33.59 -0.29
N TYR A 57 -7.27 32.41 -0.08
CA TYR A 57 -8.53 32.04 -0.74
C TYR A 57 -9.79 32.48 0.04
N ALA A 58 -9.68 32.65 1.37
CA ALA A 58 -10.75 33.12 2.25
C ALA A 58 -10.15 33.78 3.49
N THR A 59 -10.81 34.78 4.08
CA THR A 59 -10.33 35.45 5.32
C THR A 59 -10.53 34.59 6.58
N ASN A 60 -11.56 33.74 6.59
CA ASN A 60 -11.86 32.82 7.68
C ASN A 60 -11.25 31.42 7.48
N TRP A 61 -10.22 31.30 6.65
CA TRP A 61 -9.60 30.02 6.28
C TRP A 61 -9.15 29.17 7.48
N MET A 62 -8.75 29.80 8.59
CA MET A 62 -8.36 29.11 9.84
C MET A 62 -9.52 28.38 10.52
N ASN A 63 -10.76 28.75 10.21
CA ASN A 63 -11.98 28.15 10.76
C ASN A 63 -12.64 27.18 9.77
N ARG A 64 -11.95 26.80 8.68
CA ARG A 64 -12.46 25.93 7.62
C ARG A 64 -11.74 24.60 7.62
N PHE A 65 -12.47 23.53 7.29
CA PHE A 65 -11.94 22.18 7.09
C PHE A 65 -12.09 21.76 5.63
N ASP A 66 -11.51 22.54 4.72
CA ASP A 66 -11.50 22.19 3.30
C ASP A 66 -10.59 20.97 3.07
N ASN A 67 -11.00 20.02 2.21
CA ASN A 67 -10.27 18.76 1.97
C ASN A 67 -8.78 19.00 1.65
N THR A 68 -8.50 19.95 0.77
CA THR A 68 -7.15 20.43 0.50
C THR A 68 -7.18 21.94 0.34
N ALA A 69 -6.30 22.65 1.05
CA ALA A 69 -6.17 24.09 0.95
C ALA A 69 -4.69 24.51 0.97
N HIS A 70 -4.36 25.54 0.19
CA HIS A 70 -3.04 26.15 0.16
C HIS A 70 -3.16 27.61 0.52
N VAL A 71 -2.33 28.07 1.46
CA VAL A 71 -2.32 29.47 1.92
C VAL A 71 -0.92 30.03 1.78
N LEU A 72 -0.79 31.15 1.07
CA LEU A 72 0.47 31.88 0.94
C LEU A 72 0.72 32.70 2.23
N CYS A 73 1.88 32.52 2.86
CA CYS A 73 2.15 33.11 4.17
C CYS A 73 2.24 34.64 4.14
N TYR A 74 2.87 35.19 3.10
CA TYR A 74 3.16 36.63 3.00
C TYR A 74 2.67 37.19 1.67
N GLY A 75 1.37 37.04 1.39
CA GLY A 75 0.76 37.58 0.18
C GLY A 75 0.84 39.11 0.11
N GLN A 76 1.06 39.64 -1.08
CA GLN A 76 1.13 41.08 -1.34
C GLN A 76 0.10 41.49 -2.37
N ALA A 77 -0.41 42.71 -2.26
CA ALA A 77 -1.19 43.34 -3.33
C ALA A 77 -0.26 43.63 -4.52
N PRO A 78 -0.69 43.39 -5.76
CA PRO A 78 0.13 43.67 -6.94
C PRO A 78 0.39 45.17 -7.07
N LEU A 79 1.64 45.54 -7.40
CA LEU A 79 2.02 46.94 -7.61
C LEU A 79 1.36 47.55 -8.85
N SER A 80 1.34 46.80 -9.96
CA SER A 80 0.61 47.17 -11.17
C SER A 80 -0.74 46.46 -11.14
N ARG A 81 -1.81 47.25 -11.05
CA ARG A 81 -3.18 46.77 -10.88
C ARG A 81 -4.12 47.45 -11.86
N THR A 82 -5.19 46.75 -12.23
CA THR A 82 -6.27 47.30 -13.05
C THR A 82 -7.34 47.91 -12.15
N LEU A 83 -8.24 48.72 -12.75
CA LEU A 83 -9.42 49.27 -12.07
C LEU A 83 -10.24 48.16 -11.37
N TYR A 84 -10.33 46.98 -11.98
CA TYR A 84 -11.10 45.85 -11.46
C TYR A 84 -10.51 45.28 -10.17
N GLN A 85 -9.18 45.32 -10.00
CA GLN A 85 -8.54 44.87 -8.77
C GLN A 85 -8.97 45.73 -7.57
N ASP A 86 -9.26 47.02 -7.77
CA ASP A 86 -9.72 47.90 -6.70
C ASP A 86 -11.14 47.59 -6.24
N TYR A 87 -11.98 47.08 -7.14
CA TYR A 87 -13.31 46.59 -6.79
C TYR A 87 -13.27 45.20 -6.13
N ILE A 88 -12.28 44.37 -6.46
CA ILE A 88 -12.11 43.03 -5.87
C ILE A 88 -11.30 43.11 -4.58
N GLY A 89 -11.94 42.85 -3.44
CA GLY A 89 -11.25 42.85 -2.14
C GLY A 89 -10.59 44.20 -1.81
N SER A 90 -11.16 45.30 -2.30
CA SER A 90 -10.67 46.67 -2.12
C SER A 90 -9.22 46.89 -2.56
N GLY A 91 -8.73 46.12 -3.54
CA GLY A 91 -7.32 46.13 -3.96
C GLY A 91 -6.35 45.56 -2.92
N LYS A 92 -6.84 45.03 -1.81
CA LYS A 92 -6.04 44.46 -0.70
C LYS A 92 -5.90 42.95 -0.80
N MET A 93 -6.67 42.30 -1.67
CA MET A 93 -6.56 40.86 -1.86
C MET A 93 -5.18 40.53 -2.40
N SER A 94 -4.45 39.67 -1.69
CA SER A 94 -3.14 39.23 -2.13
C SER A 94 -3.26 38.44 -3.42
N TYR A 95 -2.32 38.65 -4.33
CA TYR A 95 -2.31 37.98 -5.63
C TYR A 95 -0.89 37.51 -5.96
N GLY A 96 -0.31 36.77 -5.00
CA GLY A 96 1.09 36.34 -5.03
C GLY A 96 2.01 37.28 -4.25
N GLN A 97 3.23 37.47 -4.73
CA GLN A 97 4.21 38.40 -4.17
C GLN A 97 4.86 39.22 -5.28
N ASN A 98 5.15 40.48 -5.00
CA ASN A 98 5.93 41.32 -5.91
C ASN A 98 7.40 40.91 -5.82
N ILE A 99 8.04 40.69 -6.97
CA ILE A 99 9.45 40.30 -7.06
C ILE A 99 10.27 41.37 -7.76
N ILE A 100 11.56 41.42 -7.42
CA ILE A 100 12.55 42.14 -8.23
C ILE A 100 12.95 41.20 -9.36
N LEU A 101 12.52 41.53 -10.59
CA LEU A 101 12.81 40.75 -11.79
C LEU A 101 14.02 41.36 -12.52
N ALA A 102 15.06 40.55 -12.74
CA ALA A 102 16.16 40.88 -13.64
C ALA A 102 16.02 40.06 -14.92
N MET A 103 15.96 40.71 -16.08
CA MET A 103 15.86 40.05 -17.38
C MET A 103 17.25 39.96 -18.02
N GLY A 104 17.74 38.75 -18.26
CA GLY A 104 19.04 38.52 -18.88
C GLY A 104 19.43 37.04 -18.86
N MET A 105 20.50 36.68 -19.57
CA MET A 105 21.07 35.33 -19.54
C MET A 105 22.03 35.22 -18.36
N TYR A 106 21.80 34.29 -17.44
CA TYR A 106 22.63 34.15 -16.24
C TYR A 106 22.80 32.68 -15.87
N GLY A 107 24.05 32.23 -15.71
CA GLY A 107 24.38 30.88 -15.23
C GLY A 107 23.98 29.71 -16.14
N GLY A 108 23.30 29.95 -17.26
CA GLY A 108 22.83 28.92 -18.19
C GLY A 108 21.58 28.14 -17.75
N TYR A 109 21.14 28.29 -16.49
CA TYR A 109 19.98 27.57 -15.93
C TYR A 109 18.63 28.24 -16.19
N ASN A 110 18.61 29.41 -16.84
CA ASN A 110 17.39 30.12 -17.21
C ASN A 110 17.06 30.04 -18.72
N GLN A 111 17.48 28.95 -19.37
CA GLN A 111 17.10 28.60 -20.75
C GLN A 111 15.76 27.83 -20.75
N GLU A 112 15.06 27.83 -21.89
CA GLU A 112 13.84 27.02 -22.11
C GLU A 112 12.80 27.15 -20.98
N ASP A 113 12.36 28.39 -20.71
CA ASP A 113 11.43 28.75 -19.62
C ASP A 113 11.93 28.51 -18.18
N GLY A 114 13.22 28.20 -18.01
CA GLY A 114 13.87 28.13 -16.70
C GLY A 114 13.90 29.48 -15.97
N ILE A 115 13.62 29.49 -14.67
CA ILE A 115 13.67 30.67 -13.82
C ILE A 115 14.66 30.43 -12.68
N ILE A 116 15.58 31.39 -12.47
CA ILE A 116 16.51 31.37 -11.35
C ILE A 116 15.94 32.22 -10.22
N MET A 117 15.97 31.68 -9.00
CA MET A 117 15.51 32.37 -7.80
C MET A 117 16.67 32.60 -6.82
N ASN A 118 16.59 33.70 -6.07
CA ASN A 118 17.55 34.00 -5.01
C ASN A 118 17.29 33.10 -3.80
N ALA A 119 18.27 32.27 -3.45
CA ALA A 119 18.16 31.32 -2.34
C ALA A 119 17.88 32.01 -1.00
N ASP A 120 18.55 33.13 -0.71
CA ASP A 120 18.35 33.88 0.54
C ASP A 120 16.95 34.49 0.61
N ALA A 121 16.37 34.90 -0.51
CA ALA A 121 14.99 35.41 -0.55
C ALA A 121 13.99 34.30 -0.17
N LEU A 122 14.17 33.09 -0.69
CA LEU A 122 13.36 31.92 -0.31
C LEU A 122 13.54 31.56 1.17
N GLN A 123 14.79 31.58 1.68
CA GLN A 123 15.08 31.33 3.09
C GLN A 123 14.41 32.36 4.02
N ARG A 124 14.33 33.63 3.58
CA ARG A 124 13.60 34.70 4.26
C ARG A 124 12.08 34.63 4.11
N GLY A 125 11.54 33.64 3.40
CA GLY A 125 10.11 33.35 3.33
C GLY A 125 9.40 33.80 2.04
N GLN A 126 10.14 34.22 1.01
CA GLN A 126 9.55 34.45 -0.31
C GLN A 126 8.91 33.16 -0.83
N PHE A 127 7.68 33.25 -1.32
CA PHE A 127 6.83 32.16 -1.82
C PHE A 127 6.55 31.00 -0.84
N ARG A 128 6.78 31.19 0.46
CA ARG A 128 6.43 30.18 1.46
C ARG A 128 4.91 30.03 1.53
N SER A 129 4.42 28.81 1.38
CA SER A 129 3.01 28.45 1.52
C SER A 129 2.82 27.31 2.51
N ILE A 130 1.63 27.22 3.09
CA ILE A 130 1.21 26.14 3.97
C ILE A 130 0.10 25.36 3.27
N CYS A 131 0.25 24.03 3.25
CA CYS A 131 -0.75 23.11 2.73
C CYS A 131 -1.51 22.48 3.91
N TYR A 132 -2.83 22.61 3.89
CA TYR A 132 -3.75 21.96 4.80
C TYR A 132 -4.42 20.80 4.07
N ARG A 133 -4.48 19.65 4.74
CA ARG A 133 -5.24 18.50 4.28
C ARG A 133 -6.09 17.98 5.42
N SER A 134 -7.39 17.98 5.21
CA SER A 134 -8.36 17.49 6.18
C SER A 134 -8.66 16.03 5.90
N TYR A 135 -8.75 15.24 6.96
CA TYR A 135 -9.17 13.85 6.92
C TYR A 135 -10.40 13.73 7.80
N GLU A 136 -11.43 13.09 7.27
CA GLU A 136 -12.64 12.78 8.01
C GLU A 136 -12.59 11.31 8.42
N GLY A 137 -12.89 11.06 9.69
CA GLY A 137 -13.05 9.74 10.25
C GLY A 137 -14.34 9.73 11.05
N TYR A 138 -15.15 8.70 10.84
CA TYR A 138 -16.37 8.47 11.60
C TYR A 138 -16.20 7.16 12.36
N GLU A 139 -16.62 7.16 13.62
CA GLU A 139 -16.80 5.94 14.38
C GLU A 139 -18.24 5.47 14.12
N GLU A 140 -18.36 4.32 13.46
CA GLU A 140 -19.65 3.68 13.21
C GLU A 140 -19.70 2.34 13.96
N ASP A 141 -20.79 2.13 14.72
CA ASP A 141 -21.14 0.82 15.26
C ASP A 141 -21.60 -0.07 14.10
N ASP A 142 -20.64 -0.69 13.42
CA ASP A 142 -20.91 -1.58 12.30
C ASP A 142 -21.47 -2.93 12.81
N THR A 143 -22.80 -3.04 12.78
CA THR A 143 -23.53 -4.29 13.06
C THR A 143 -23.20 -5.42 12.06
N ILE A 144 -22.61 -5.10 10.90
CA ILE A 144 -22.24 -6.02 9.82
C ILE A 144 -20.76 -6.45 9.96
N ALA A 145 -19.86 -5.60 10.44
CA ALA A 145 -18.44 -5.94 10.67
C ALA A 145 -18.24 -7.07 11.69
N HIS A 146 -19.28 -7.43 12.43
CA HIS A 146 -19.19 -8.32 13.56
C HIS A 146 -18.04 -7.88 14.48
N ALA A 147 -18.03 -6.64 14.97
CA ALA A 147 -17.04 -6.18 15.95
C ALA A 147 -16.92 -7.17 17.13
N ASP A 148 -18.05 -7.74 17.53
CA ASP A 148 -18.16 -8.90 18.41
C ASP A 148 -17.42 -10.16 17.95
N TRP A 149 -17.51 -10.52 16.67
CA TRP A 149 -16.72 -11.63 16.11
C TRP A 149 -15.24 -11.28 16.06
N ILE A 150 -14.86 -10.03 15.76
CA ILE A 150 -13.46 -9.59 15.77
C ILE A 150 -12.92 -9.66 17.20
N ALA A 151 -13.65 -9.14 18.19
CA ALA A 151 -13.29 -9.22 19.60
C ALA A 151 -13.23 -10.67 20.08
N ARG A 152 -14.24 -11.50 19.75
CA ARG A 152 -14.24 -12.95 20.06
C ARG A 152 -13.10 -13.67 19.36
N LYS A 153 -12.79 -13.36 18.10
CA LYS A 153 -11.67 -13.95 17.36
C LYS A 153 -10.35 -13.51 17.96
N LEU A 154 -10.17 -12.24 18.28
CA LEU A 154 -8.95 -11.73 18.94
C LEU A 154 -8.77 -12.36 20.33
N ALA A 155 -9.84 -12.58 21.09
CA ALA A 155 -9.80 -13.33 22.35
C ALA A 155 -9.35 -14.78 22.12
N VAL A 156 -9.96 -15.47 21.16
CA VAL A 156 -9.56 -16.83 20.75
C VAL A 156 -8.11 -16.87 20.25
N TRP A 157 -7.64 -15.86 19.51
CA TRP A 157 -6.25 -15.78 19.04
C TRP A 157 -5.26 -15.45 20.17
N ARG A 158 -5.66 -14.64 21.16
CA ARG A 158 -4.86 -14.37 22.38
C ARG A 158 -4.70 -15.64 23.20
N GLU A 159 -5.77 -16.41 23.40
CA GLU A 159 -5.75 -17.70 24.10
C GLU A 159 -4.99 -18.79 23.34
N ARG A 160 -5.01 -18.76 22.01
CA ARG A 160 -4.31 -19.73 21.14
C ARG A 160 -2.88 -19.33 20.79
N ARG A 161 -2.34 -18.26 21.36
CA ARG A 161 -0.96 -17.87 21.11
C ARG A 161 -0.05 -18.91 21.80
N PRO A 162 0.67 -19.77 21.06
CA PRO A 162 1.54 -20.74 21.70
C PRO A 162 2.58 -19.99 22.52
N ALA A 163 2.88 -20.50 23.72
CA ALA A 163 3.97 -19.97 24.53
C ALA A 163 5.27 -19.99 23.70
N PRO A 164 6.17 -19.01 23.88
CA PRO A 164 7.46 -19.03 23.21
C PRO A 164 8.16 -20.38 23.44
N PHE A 165 8.58 -21.04 22.35
CA PHE A 165 9.28 -22.30 22.44
C PHE A 165 10.72 -22.06 22.88
N SER A 166 11.10 -22.65 24.01
CA SER A 166 12.45 -22.57 24.56
C SER A 166 13.30 -23.73 24.02
N TRP A 167 14.37 -23.39 23.30
CA TRP A 167 15.33 -24.36 22.80
C TRP A 167 16.27 -24.80 23.93
N SER A 168 16.05 -25.99 24.46
CA SER A 168 16.89 -26.59 25.50
C SER A 168 16.98 -28.11 25.33
N ALA A 169 17.94 -28.73 26.03
CA ALA A 169 17.98 -30.18 26.14
C ALA A 169 16.66 -30.72 26.73
N GLY A 170 16.12 -31.77 26.14
CA GLY A 170 14.84 -32.37 26.54
C GLY A 170 13.61 -31.63 26.05
N ALA A 171 13.74 -30.50 25.34
CA ALA A 171 12.60 -29.80 24.76
C ALA A 171 11.86 -30.72 23.77
N GLN A 172 10.53 -30.66 23.77
CA GLN A 172 9.68 -31.55 22.97
C GLN A 172 9.05 -30.81 21.79
N LEU A 173 9.28 -31.34 20.59
CA LEU A 173 8.61 -30.97 19.36
C LEU A 173 7.67 -32.10 18.93
N MET A 174 6.94 -31.87 17.83
CA MET A 174 6.18 -32.93 17.18
C MET A 174 6.86 -33.32 15.87
N LEU A 175 6.87 -34.61 15.55
CA LEU A 175 7.24 -35.15 14.25
C LEU A 175 6.12 -36.05 13.78
N LEU A 176 5.40 -35.60 12.74
CA LEU A 176 4.25 -36.30 12.20
C LEU A 176 3.18 -36.62 13.25
N GLY A 177 2.93 -35.69 14.18
CA GLY A 177 1.97 -35.86 15.28
C GLY A 177 2.51 -36.60 16.51
N GLU A 178 3.69 -37.21 16.44
CA GLU A 178 4.32 -37.91 17.56
C GLU A 178 5.36 -37.04 18.27
N PRO A 179 5.57 -37.18 19.60
CA PRO A 179 6.58 -36.43 20.32
C PRO A 179 8.01 -36.69 19.82
N LEU A 180 8.80 -35.62 19.75
CA LEU A 180 10.21 -35.61 19.36
C LEU A 180 11.02 -34.85 20.41
N VAL A 181 11.85 -35.56 21.17
CA VAL A 181 12.68 -35.00 22.23
C VAL A 181 14.03 -34.56 21.68
N LEU A 182 14.42 -33.30 21.91
CA LEU A 182 15.71 -32.77 21.46
C LEU A 182 16.83 -33.14 22.43
N ALA A 183 17.86 -33.83 21.94
CA ALA A 183 19.03 -34.21 22.70
C ALA A 183 20.30 -33.58 22.08
N PRO A 184 20.86 -32.49 22.63
CA PRO A 184 22.16 -32.00 22.19
C PRO A 184 23.24 -33.05 22.49
N ASP A 185 23.99 -33.42 21.47
CA ASP A 185 25.10 -34.37 21.57
C ASP A 185 26.29 -33.82 20.76
N PRO A 186 27.32 -33.26 21.43
CA PRO A 186 28.47 -32.66 20.74
C PRO A 186 29.37 -33.70 20.04
N LEU A 187 29.15 -35.01 20.27
CA LEU A 187 29.87 -36.08 19.59
C LEU A 187 29.24 -36.43 18.23
N GLN A 188 27.98 -36.05 18.00
CA GLN A 188 27.36 -36.21 16.69
C GLN A 188 27.96 -35.21 15.70
N THR A 189 28.20 -35.66 14.48
CA THR A 189 28.52 -34.80 13.32
C THR A 189 27.29 -34.48 12.49
N VAL A 190 26.25 -35.32 12.57
CA VAL A 190 24.96 -35.19 11.88
C VAL A 190 23.82 -35.49 12.84
N ALA A 191 22.64 -34.95 12.57
CA ALA A 191 21.47 -35.23 13.39
C ALA A 191 20.95 -36.67 13.18
N VAL A 192 20.73 -37.40 14.28
CA VAL A 192 20.33 -38.81 14.25
C VAL A 192 19.09 -39.02 15.13
N LEU A 193 18.04 -39.59 14.53
CA LEU A 193 16.83 -39.99 15.26
C LEU A 193 16.98 -41.41 15.79
N ARG A 194 16.77 -41.63 17.10
CA ARG A 194 16.70 -42.96 17.74
C ARG A 194 15.47 -43.03 18.63
N GLY A 195 14.48 -43.82 18.24
CA GLY A 195 13.16 -43.79 18.87
C GLY A 195 12.56 -42.39 18.78
N GLU A 196 12.21 -41.81 19.91
CA GLU A 196 11.62 -40.47 20.02
C GLU A 196 12.67 -39.36 20.24
N GLN A 197 13.96 -39.71 20.35
CA GLN A 197 15.03 -38.75 20.63
C GLN A 197 15.80 -38.37 19.37
N LEU A 198 15.89 -37.06 19.10
CA LEU A 198 16.72 -36.49 18.05
C LEU A 198 18.04 -36.00 18.64
N PHE A 199 19.11 -36.75 18.40
CA PHE A 199 20.46 -36.39 18.77
C PHE A 199 20.99 -35.36 17.77
N LEU A 200 21.37 -34.18 18.25
CA LEU A 200 21.73 -33.02 17.42
C LEU A 200 23.20 -32.62 17.65
N PRO A 201 23.96 -32.28 16.60
CA PRO A 201 25.35 -31.82 16.69
C PRO A 201 25.43 -30.42 17.32
N ALA A 202 25.18 -30.34 18.62
CA ALA A 202 25.11 -29.11 19.39
C ALA A 202 25.60 -29.34 20.82
N LYS A 203 26.24 -28.35 21.42
CA LYS A 203 26.64 -28.39 22.84
C LYS A 203 25.42 -28.15 23.73
N ALA A 204 25.35 -28.86 24.85
CA ALA A 204 24.38 -28.53 25.89
C ALA A 204 24.60 -27.09 26.38
N GLY A 205 23.52 -26.31 26.47
CA GLY A 205 23.60 -24.88 26.84
C GLY A 205 23.78 -23.90 25.68
N ASP A 206 23.74 -24.35 24.43
CA ASP A 206 23.69 -23.49 23.24
C ASP A 206 22.33 -23.60 22.50
N PRO A 207 21.32 -22.80 22.90
CA PRO A 207 20.01 -22.79 22.27
C PRO A 207 20.01 -22.46 20.78
N GLN A 208 20.94 -21.62 20.32
CA GLN A 208 20.98 -21.18 18.93
C GLN A 208 21.51 -22.28 18.02
N ALA A 209 22.60 -22.95 18.42
CA ALA A 209 23.12 -24.10 17.68
C ALA A 209 22.11 -25.26 17.65
N LEU A 210 21.45 -25.53 18.78
CA LEU A 210 20.41 -26.55 18.88
C LEU A 210 19.23 -26.25 17.94
N ALA A 211 18.72 -25.01 17.95
CA ALA A 211 17.63 -24.58 17.09
C ALA A 211 17.98 -24.73 15.61
N ARG A 212 19.16 -24.28 15.20
CA ARG A 212 19.62 -24.38 13.81
C ARG A 212 19.70 -25.84 13.36
N ALA A 213 20.37 -26.69 14.14
CA ALA A 213 20.52 -28.11 13.81
C ALA A 213 19.16 -28.83 13.72
N ALA A 214 18.25 -28.54 14.66
CA ALA A 214 16.90 -29.12 14.65
C ALA A 214 16.09 -28.66 13.43
N ILE A 215 16.08 -27.35 13.12
CA ILE A 215 15.32 -26.80 12.00
C ILE A 215 15.86 -27.31 10.66
N ASP A 216 17.17 -27.37 10.50
CA ASP A 216 17.79 -27.89 9.26
C ASP A 216 17.44 -29.37 9.04
N TRP A 217 17.50 -30.19 10.10
CA TRP A 217 17.08 -31.58 10.04
C TRP A 217 15.59 -31.74 9.74
N LEU A 218 14.72 -30.97 10.41
CA LEU A 218 13.26 -31.00 10.19
C LEU A 218 12.91 -30.59 8.76
N ARG A 219 13.61 -29.63 8.17
CA ARG A 219 13.41 -29.23 6.76
C ARG A 219 13.85 -30.32 5.80
N ALA A 220 15.00 -30.96 6.03
CA ALA A 220 15.43 -32.10 5.22
C ALA A 220 14.39 -33.23 5.28
N ARG A 221 13.94 -33.56 6.50
CA ARG A 221 12.91 -34.58 6.73
C ARG A 221 11.57 -34.24 6.10
N ALA A 222 11.16 -32.97 6.17
CA ALA A 222 9.95 -32.47 5.52
C ALA A 222 10.05 -32.63 4.00
N ASN A 223 11.18 -32.27 3.39
CA ASN A 223 11.37 -32.38 1.96
C ASN A 223 11.25 -33.84 1.48
N GLU A 224 11.92 -34.78 2.16
CA GLU A 224 11.81 -36.22 1.88
C GLU A 224 10.37 -36.71 2.01
N HIS A 225 9.73 -36.44 3.15
CA HIS A 225 8.42 -36.97 3.45
C HIS A 225 7.35 -36.38 2.51
N PHE A 226 7.41 -35.08 2.22
CA PHE A 226 6.45 -34.43 1.33
C PHE A 226 6.61 -34.93 -0.11
N ALA A 227 7.83 -35.17 -0.57
CA ALA A 227 8.08 -35.78 -1.88
C ALA A 227 7.41 -37.16 -2.00
N LEU A 228 7.50 -37.99 -0.96
CA LEU A 228 6.83 -39.29 -0.92
C LEU A 228 5.31 -39.16 -0.96
N ARG A 229 4.72 -38.24 -0.18
CA ARG A 229 3.25 -38.05 -0.16
C ARG A 229 2.74 -37.52 -1.50
N VAL A 230 3.44 -36.56 -2.12
CA VAL A 230 3.06 -36.05 -3.44
C VAL A 230 3.21 -37.13 -4.51
N ALA A 231 4.28 -37.93 -4.49
CA ALA A 231 4.46 -39.05 -5.41
C ALA A 231 3.37 -40.12 -5.26
N HIS A 232 2.85 -40.30 -4.05
CA HIS A 232 1.72 -41.19 -3.80
C HIS A 232 0.40 -40.65 -4.37
N PHE A 233 0.06 -39.38 -4.12
CA PHE A 233 -1.26 -38.84 -4.50
C PHE A 233 -1.35 -38.29 -5.92
N ALA A 234 -0.25 -37.84 -6.52
CA ALA A 234 -0.25 -37.35 -7.91
C ALA A 234 -0.90 -38.32 -8.92
N PRO A 235 -0.53 -39.63 -8.95
CA PRO A 235 -1.18 -40.58 -9.86
C PRO A 235 -2.66 -40.82 -9.51
N CYS A 236 -3.04 -40.81 -8.23
CA CYS A 236 -4.44 -40.95 -7.81
C CYS A 236 -5.32 -39.82 -8.34
N LEU A 237 -4.76 -38.61 -8.46
CA LEU A 237 -5.46 -37.48 -9.08
C LEU A 237 -5.38 -37.48 -10.61
N GLY A 238 -4.43 -38.19 -11.21
CA GLY A 238 -4.18 -38.19 -12.66
C GLY A 238 -3.32 -37.01 -13.14
N VAL A 239 -2.51 -36.43 -12.25
CA VAL A 239 -1.60 -35.31 -12.57
C VAL A 239 -0.17 -35.80 -12.76
N LYS A 240 0.61 -35.09 -13.58
CA LYS A 240 2.07 -35.28 -13.63
C LYS A 240 2.69 -34.92 -12.29
N LEU A 241 3.76 -35.61 -11.90
CA LEU A 241 4.48 -35.33 -10.67
C LEU A 241 5.02 -33.88 -10.68
N PRO A 242 4.54 -33.00 -9.78
CA PRO A 242 4.96 -31.61 -9.76
C PRO A 242 6.31 -31.44 -9.05
N LEU A 243 7.02 -30.37 -9.37
CA LEU A 243 8.17 -29.93 -8.58
C LEU A 243 7.66 -29.34 -7.25
N ILE A 244 8.22 -29.82 -6.14
CA ILE A 244 7.87 -29.39 -4.79
C ILE A 244 8.98 -28.50 -4.24
N ARG A 245 8.61 -27.43 -3.53
CA ARG A 245 9.53 -26.66 -2.70
C ARG A 245 8.98 -26.45 -1.30
N LEU A 246 9.86 -26.35 -0.32
CA LEU A 246 9.49 -25.91 1.01
C LEU A 246 9.26 -24.40 1.03
N SER A 247 8.26 -23.99 1.80
CA SER A 247 7.96 -22.58 2.09
C SER A 247 7.98 -22.33 3.59
N ASN A 248 8.12 -21.06 3.96
CA ASN A 248 8.06 -20.58 5.35
C ASN A 248 6.92 -19.55 5.51
N ALA A 249 5.83 -19.72 4.76
CA ALA A 249 4.72 -18.76 4.75
C ALA A 249 4.03 -18.68 6.12
N ARG A 250 3.62 -17.47 6.53
CA ARG A 250 2.97 -17.26 7.83
C ARG A 250 1.46 -17.53 7.82
N THR A 251 0.82 -17.41 6.67
CA THR A 251 -0.65 -17.39 6.56
C THR A 251 -1.23 -18.57 5.78
N ARG A 252 -0.38 -19.43 5.22
CA ARG A 252 -0.79 -20.52 4.33
C ARG A 252 0.06 -21.79 4.55
N TRP A 253 -0.58 -22.94 4.36
CA TRP A 253 0.03 -24.27 4.49
C TRP A 253 0.58 -24.81 3.17
N GLY A 254 -0.03 -24.43 2.05
CA GLY A 254 0.41 -24.80 0.71
C GLY A 254 0.07 -23.71 -0.30
N THR A 255 0.68 -23.78 -1.48
CA THR A 255 0.32 -22.98 -2.65
C THR A 255 0.72 -23.70 -3.94
N CYS A 256 -0.21 -23.80 -4.88
CA CYS A 256 0.06 -24.21 -6.26
C CYS A 256 0.25 -22.99 -7.17
N HIS A 257 1.38 -22.95 -7.89
CA HIS A 257 1.69 -21.90 -8.86
C HIS A 257 1.20 -22.24 -10.27
N PRO A 258 0.94 -21.25 -11.14
CA PRO A 258 0.44 -21.46 -12.51
C PRO A 258 1.28 -22.39 -13.42
N HIS A 259 2.55 -22.60 -13.08
CA HIS A 259 3.47 -23.47 -13.84
C HIS A 259 3.60 -24.88 -13.23
N GLY A 260 2.63 -25.31 -12.43
CA GLY A 260 2.60 -26.66 -11.84
C GLY A 260 3.62 -26.89 -10.72
N ARG A 261 4.14 -25.83 -10.12
CA ARG A 261 5.04 -25.90 -8.94
C ARG A 261 4.21 -25.81 -7.67
N ILE A 262 4.44 -26.72 -6.72
CA ILE A 262 3.75 -26.73 -5.43
C ILE A 262 4.71 -26.34 -4.32
N HIS A 263 4.33 -25.36 -3.52
CA HIS A 263 5.05 -24.95 -2.33
C HIS A 263 4.31 -25.44 -1.09
N LEU A 264 4.97 -26.22 -0.22
CA LEU A 264 4.40 -26.71 1.02
C LEU A 264 5.14 -26.12 2.22
N ASN A 265 4.42 -25.70 3.25
CA ASN A 265 5.02 -25.15 4.46
C ASN A 265 5.75 -26.26 5.22
N TRP A 266 7.03 -26.08 5.50
CA TRP A 266 7.83 -27.12 6.18
C TRP A 266 7.27 -27.49 7.55
N ARG A 267 6.55 -26.57 8.23
CA ARG A 267 5.89 -26.83 9.53
C ARG A 267 4.80 -27.89 9.47
N LEU A 268 4.32 -28.29 8.29
CA LEU A 268 3.41 -29.43 8.16
C LEU A 268 4.04 -30.74 8.69
N ILE A 269 5.37 -30.82 8.76
CA ILE A 269 6.08 -31.99 9.31
C ILE A 269 5.78 -32.24 10.79
N HIS A 270 5.24 -31.24 11.51
CA HIS A 270 4.83 -31.38 12.90
C HIS A 270 3.44 -31.98 13.07
N MET A 271 2.62 -32.00 12.01
CA MET A 271 1.23 -32.41 12.08
C MET A 271 1.06 -33.91 11.85
N PRO A 272 -0.01 -34.52 12.39
CA PRO A 272 -0.39 -35.88 12.03
C PRO A 272 -0.46 -36.09 10.50
N PRO A 273 -0.03 -37.25 9.97
CA PRO A 273 0.10 -37.47 8.53
C PRO A 273 -1.20 -37.21 7.75
N GLU A 274 -2.36 -37.47 8.35
CA GLU A 274 -3.64 -37.27 7.70
C GLU A 274 -3.92 -35.79 7.37
N LEU A 275 -3.40 -34.85 8.17
CA LEU A 275 -3.55 -33.42 7.93
C LEU A 275 -2.58 -32.93 6.85
N LEU A 276 -1.35 -33.46 6.83
CA LEU A 276 -0.41 -33.23 5.74
C LEU A 276 -0.99 -33.72 4.41
N ASP A 277 -1.54 -34.94 4.40
CA ASP A 277 -2.15 -35.54 3.21
C ASP A 277 -3.29 -34.69 2.65
N TYR A 278 -4.12 -34.14 3.53
CA TYR A 278 -5.15 -33.20 3.12
C TYR A 278 -4.58 -31.98 2.39
N VAL A 279 -3.51 -31.37 2.91
CA VAL A 279 -2.87 -30.22 2.24
C VAL A 279 -2.25 -30.65 0.91
N VAL A 280 -1.57 -31.79 0.85
CA VAL A 280 -0.99 -32.33 -0.40
C VAL A 280 -2.05 -32.53 -1.47
N VAL A 281 -3.15 -33.22 -1.14
CA VAL A 281 -4.26 -33.47 -2.08
C VAL A 281 -4.93 -32.15 -2.50
N HIS A 282 -5.08 -31.19 -1.58
CA HIS A 282 -5.62 -29.86 -1.88
C HIS A 282 -4.77 -29.11 -2.92
N GLU A 283 -3.45 -29.07 -2.73
CA GLU A 283 -2.56 -28.39 -3.68
C GLU A 283 -2.46 -29.13 -5.02
N LEU A 284 -2.51 -30.46 -5.03
CA LEU A 284 -2.55 -31.24 -6.28
C LEU A 284 -3.84 -31.04 -7.07
N ALA A 285 -4.98 -30.89 -6.39
CA ALA A 285 -6.26 -30.62 -7.04
C ALA A 285 -6.25 -29.26 -7.78
N HIS A 286 -5.45 -28.30 -7.31
CA HIS A 286 -5.27 -27.01 -8.00
C HIS A 286 -4.60 -27.10 -9.36
N LEU A 287 -3.93 -28.22 -9.69
CA LEU A 287 -3.38 -28.46 -11.02
C LEU A 287 -4.48 -28.73 -12.08
N HIS A 288 -5.67 -29.16 -11.66
CA HIS A 288 -6.84 -29.28 -12.54
C HIS A 288 -7.72 -28.03 -12.48
N GLU A 289 -7.99 -27.55 -11.27
CA GLU A 289 -8.98 -26.49 -11.03
C GLU A 289 -8.33 -25.39 -10.16
N PRO A 290 -7.94 -24.24 -10.75
CA PRO A 290 -7.19 -23.20 -10.03
C PRO A 290 -8.02 -22.48 -8.95
N ASN A 291 -9.34 -22.67 -8.94
CA ASN A 291 -10.27 -22.09 -7.97
C ASN A 291 -10.96 -23.18 -7.14
N HIS A 292 -11.58 -22.81 -6.03
CA HIS A 292 -12.31 -23.73 -5.14
C HIS A 292 -13.73 -24.03 -5.62
N SER A 293 -13.93 -24.25 -6.92
CA SER A 293 -15.23 -24.58 -7.52
C SER A 293 -15.78 -25.93 -7.03
N PRO A 294 -17.06 -26.25 -7.27
CA PRO A 294 -17.58 -27.60 -7.02
C PRO A 294 -16.81 -28.70 -7.74
N ARG A 295 -16.15 -28.40 -8.86
CA ARG A 295 -15.28 -29.37 -9.57
C ARG A 295 -14.01 -29.66 -8.78
N PHE A 296 -13.37 -28.62 -8.25
CA PHE A 296 -12.22 -28.76 -7.35
C PHE A 296 -12.53 -29.67 -6.16
N TRP A 297 -13.64 -29.41 -5.47
CA TRP A 297 -13.98 -30.21 -4.28
C TRP A 297 -14.29 -31.67 -4.61
N ARG A 298 -14.86 -31.96 -5.79
CA ARG A 298 -15.04 -33.34 -6.26
C ARG A 298 -13.71 -34.07 -6.44
N HIS A 299 -12.65 -33.40 -6.92
CA HIS A 299 -11.32 -34.00 -7.01
C HIS A 299 -10.75 -34.34 -5.64
N VAL A 300 -10.90 -33.45 -4.66
CA VAL A 300 -10.43 -33.66 -3.28
C VAL A 300 -11.20 -34.79 -2.61
N GLU A 301 -12.53 -34.74 -2.67
CA GLU A 301 -13.43 -35.70 -2.01
C GLU A 301 -13.27 -37.13 -2.55
N ARG A 302 -13.01 -37.27 -3.87
CA ARG A 302 -12.73 -38.57 -4.49
C ARG A 302 -11.54 -39.30 -3.84
N ILE A 303 -10.54 -38.55 -3.39
CA ILE A 303 -9.33 -39.10 -2.77
C ILE A 303 -9.48 -39.17 -1.25
N LEU A 304 -10.07 -38.13 -0.65
CA LEU A 304 -10.25 -37.98 0.79
C LEU A 304 -11.72 -37.64 1.11
N PRO A 305 -12.59 -38.65 1.28
CA PRO A 305 -13.99 -38.43 1.61
C PRO A 305 -14.18 -37.64 2.91
N ASP A 306 -13.27 -37.79 3.86
CA ASP A 306 -13.23 -37.11 5.16
C ASP A 306 -12.58 -35.71 5.13
N HIS A 307 -12.32 -35.13 3.95
CA HIS A 307 -11.60 -33.86 3.80
C HIS A 307 -12.22 -32.70 4.60
N LEU A 308 -13.54 -32.66 4.79
CA LEU A 308 -14.21 -31.63 5.59
C LEU A 308 -13.78 -31.70 7.07
N GLN A 309 -13.63 -32.90 7.63
CA GLN A 309 -13.16 -33.11 9.00
C GLN A 309 -11.70 -32.67 9.13
N ARG A 310 -10.85 -33.06 8.17
CA ARG A 310 -9.43 -32.67 8.13
C ARG A 310 -9.26 -31.16 8.02
N ARG A 311 -10.05 -30.50 7.16
CA ARG A 311 -10.08 -29.03 7.02
C ARG A 311 -10.48 -28.33 8.32
N ARG A 312 -11.46 -28.88 9.06
CA ARG A 312 -11.86 -28.36 10.38
C ARG A 312 -10.72 -28.50 11.38
N ARG A 313 -10.12 -29.69 11.50
CA ARG A 313 -8.97 -29.95 12.38
C ARG A 313 -7.77 -29.05 12.07
N LEU A 314 -7.45 -28.83 10.79
CA LEU A 314 -6.38 -27.91 10.39
C LEU A 314 -6.67 -26.45 10.80
N ARG A 315 -7.95 -26.05 10.85
CA ARG A 315 -8.33 -24.71 11.34
C ARG A 315 -8.32 -24.59 12.86
N THR A 316 -8.63 -25.67 13.57
CA THR A 316 -8.74 -25.65 15.03
C THR A 316 -7.41 -25.94 15.69
N ASP A 317 -6.63 -26.90 15.21
CA ASP A 317 -5.54 -27.51 15.97
C ASP A 317 -4.15 -27.14 15.43
N ALA A 318 -4.06 -26.59 14.21
CA ALA A 318 -2.77 -26.33 13.57
C ALA A 318 -1.85 -25.41 14.38
N TYR A 319 -2.41 -24.51 15.19
CA TYR A 319 -1.63 -23.62 16.06
C TYR A 319 -0.82 -24.39 17.12
N ARG A 320 -1.25 -25.61 17.49
CA ARG A 320 -0.56 -26.47 18.46
C ARG A 320 0.76 -27.04 17.92
N PHE A 321 0.90 -27.05 16.60
CA PHE A 321 2.05 -27.60 15.89
C PHE A 321 2.96 -26.52 15.29
N LEU A 322 2.63 -25.24 15.54
CA LEU A 322 3.45 -24.12 15.08
C LEU A 322 4.61 -23.91 16.05
N LEU A 323 5.82 -24.28 15.59
CA LEU A 323 7.04 -23.66 16.10
C LEU A 323 6.96 -22.14 15.88
N PRO A 324 7.14 -21.31 16.92
CA PRO A 324 7.08 -19.85 16.82
C PRO A 324 8.01 -19.26 15.75
#